data_AF-J9FH15-F1
#
_entry.id   AF-J9FH15-F1
#
_cell.length_a   1.000
_cell.length_b   1.000
_cell.length_c   1.000
_cell.angle_alpha   90.00
_cell.angle_beta   90.00
_cell.angle_gamma   90.00
#
_symmetry.space_group_name_H-M   'P 1'
#
loop_
_entity.id
_entity.type
_entity.pdbx_description
1 polymer ?
#
loop_
_entity_poly.entity_id
_entity_poly.type
_entity_poly.pdbx_seq_one_letter_code
_entity_poly.pdbx_strand_id
1 'polypeptide(L)'
;MTVAVSIVLSVGAFMLLPYVLASLCRKAGASEFVITIVEAFVKLFLFMGYMLLISRMKDIQRTFMYHGAEHKCINCVEHGLPLTVENVMASSRQHKRCGTSFLFLVMIVSIFLHFIFVLVPGYWARLFGRLLMVPVVAGVSFEMIQWAGRTDSKLA
;
A
#
# COMPACT_ATOMS: atom_id res chain seq x y z
N MET A 1 16.14 16.62 12.03
CA MET A 1 16.06 15.50 12.99
C MET A 1 14.78 14.68 12.82
N THR A 2 13.60 15.31 12.79
CA THR A 2 12.29 14.63 12.68
C THR A 2 12.17 13.71 11.46
N VAL A 3 12.58 14.18 10.28
CA VAL A 3 12.54 13.37 9.03
C VAL A 3 13.38 12.10 9.15
N ALA A 4 14.61 12.21 9.67
CA ALA A 4 15.50 11.05 9.83
C ALA A 4 14.91 10.02 10.80
N VAL A 5 14.37 10.49 11.93
CA VAL A 5 13.70 9.61 12.91
C VAL A 5 12.49 8.93 12.27
N SER A 6 11.65 9.66 11.53
CA SER A 6 10.51 9.10 10.82
C SER A 6 10.91 8.02 9.82
N ILE A 7 11.97 8.25 9.03
CA ILE A 7 12.49 7.25 8.08
C ILE A 7 12.92 5.97 8.82
N VAL A 8 13.70 6.12 9.90
CA VAL A 8 14.16 4.96 10.69
C VAL A 8 12.99 4.19 11.29
N LEU A 9 12.00 4.89 11.85
CA LEU A 9 10.79 4.27 12.39
C LEU A 9 9.97 3.57 11.30
N SER A 10 9.81 4.17 10.13
CA SER A 10 9.10 3.58 9.00
C SER A 10 9.79 2.32 8.49
N VAL A 11 11.11 2.35 8.31
CA VAL A 11 11.89 1.16 7.91
C VAL A 11 11.79 0.07 8.98
N GLY A 12 11.90 0.44 10.26
CA GLY A 12 11.72 -0.47 11.39
C GLY A 12 10.35 -1.14 11.38
N ALA A 13 9.28 -0.35 11.30
CA ALA A 13 7.91 -0.83 11.42
C ALA A 13 7.40 -1.61 10.19
N PHE A 14 7.77 -1.20 8.97
CA PHE A 14 7.20 -1.76 7.74
C PHE A 14 8.14 -2.67 6.95
N MET A 15 9.46 -2.64 7.20
CA MET A 15 10.41 -3.54 6.55
C MET A 15 10.94 -4.60 7.51
N LEU A 16 11.45 -4.19 8.68
CA LEU A 16 12.10 -5.11 9.62
C LEU A 16 11.11 -5.90 10.46
N LEU A 17 10.14 -5.22 11.09
CA LEU A 17 9.18 -5.83 12.00
C LEU A 17 8.39 -7.00 11.38
N PRO A 18 7.82 -6.90 10.16
CA PRO A 18 7.07 -8.01 9.58
C PRO A 18 7.94 -9.24 9.33
N TYR A 19 9.19 -9.02 8.91
CA TYR A 19 10.15 -10.10 8.69
C TYR A 19 10.55 -10.78 10.01
N VAL A 20 10.83 -10.01 11.06
CA VAL A 20 11.17 -10.56 12.39
C VAL A 20 9.99 -11.38 12.92
N LEU A 21 8.77 -10.85 12.86
CA LEU A 21 7.57 -11.57 13.28
C LEU A 21 7.36 -12.87 12.50
N ALA A 22 7.51 -12.85 11.17
CA ALA A 22 7.42 -14.05 10.34
C ALA A 22 8.54 -15.05 10.64
N SER A 23 9.75 -14.58 10.97
CA SER A 23 10.88 -15.44 11.34
C SER A 23 10.68 -16.20 12.65
N LEU A 24 9.76 -15.78 13.52
CA LEU A 24 9.39 -16.56 14.71
C LEU A 24 8.76 -17.90 14.34
N CYS A 25 8.02 -17.98 13.23
CA CYS A 25 7.48 -19.24 12.71
C CYS A 25 8.59 -20.22 12.27
N ARG A 26 9.77 -19.71 11.90
CA ARG A 26 10.94 -20.54 11.59
C ARG A 26 11.39 -21.37 12.78
N LYS A 27 11.29 -20.81 14.00
CA LYS A 27 11.62 -21.52 15.25
C LYS A 27 10.67 -22.69 15.52
N ALA A 28 9.47 -22.64 14.96
CA ALA A 28 8.47 -23.71 15.04
C ALA A 28 8.61 -24.75 13.90
N GLY A 29 9.66 -24.69 13.08
CA GLY A 29 9.90 -25.64 11.98
C GLY A 29 9.13 -25.34 10.69
N ALA A 30 8.56 -24.15 10.54
CA ALA A 30 7.87 -23.76 9.31
C ALA A 30 8.84 -23.64 8.12
N SER A 31 8.37 -24.04 6.94
CA SER A 31 9.13 -23.91 5.69
C SER A 31 9.26 -22.44 5.25
N GLU A 32 10.25 -22.13 4.40
CA GLU A 32 10.43 -20.76 3.85
C GLU A 32 9.18 -20.24 3.12
N PHE A 33 8.43 -21.13 2.49
CA PHE A 33 7.18 -20.81 1.82
C PHE A 33 6.13 -20.31 2.82
N VAL A 34 5.92 -21.04 3.92
CA VAL A 34 4.98 -20.65 4.98
C VAL A 34 5.42 -19.34 5.63
N ILE A 35 6.71 -19.16 5.89
CA ILE A 35 7.25 -17.92 6.46
C ILE A 35 6.95 -16.72 5.55
N THR A 36 7.09 -16.88 4.23
CA THR A 36 6.82 -15.80 3.26
C THR A 36 5.34 -15.43 3.22
N ILE A 37 4.45 -16.41 3.29
CA ILE A 37 3.00 -16.18 3.41
C ILE A 37 2.68 -15.43 4.71
N VAL A 38 3.23 -15.89 5.85
CA VAL A 38 3.02 -15.22 7.14
C VAL A 38 3.54 -13.78 7.10
N GLU A 39 4.70 -13.54 6.50
CA GLU A 39 5.25 -12.18 6.32
C GLU A 39 4.29 -11.28 5.54
N ALA A 40 3.69 -11.80 4.46
CA ALA A 40 2.71 -11.07 3.66
C ALA A 40 1.48 -10.67 4.48
N PHE A 41 0.91 -11.61 5.25
CA PHE A 41 -0.21 -11.32 6.14
C PHE A 41 0.15 -10.34 7.24
N VAL A 42 1.30 -10.50 7.90
CA VAL A 42 1.76 -9.59 8.94
C VAL A 42 1.95 -8.18 8.39
N LYS A 43 2.52 -8.02 7.18
CA LYS A 43 2.61 -6.72 6.49
C LYS A 43 1.23 -6.11 6.25
N LEU A 44 0.28 -6.89 5.74
CA LEU A 44 -1.09 -6.43 5.49
C LEU A 44 -1.78 -5.97 6.79
N PHE A 45 -1.67 -6.76 7.86
CA PHE A 45 -2.26 -6.41 9.16
C PHE A 45 -1.59 -5.18 9.78
N LEU A 46 -0.27 -5.06 9.71
CA LEU A 46 0.46 -3.88 10.20
C LEU A 46 0.07 -2.63 9.42
N PHE A 47 -0.02 -2.72 8.09
CA PHE A 47 -0.45 -1.61 7.25
C PHE A 47 -1.88 -1.19 7.56
N MET A 48 -2.82 -2.14 7.61
CA MET A 48 -4.22 -1.85 7.93
C MET A 48 -4.38 -1.29 9.35
N GLY A 49 -3.68 -1.88 10.32
CA GLY A 49 -3.66 -1.42 11.69
C GLY A 49 -3.11 -0.01 11.81
N TYR A 50 -2.01 0.29 11.12
CA TYR A 50 -1.44 1.65 11.06
C TYR A 50 -2.46 2.65 10.49
N MET A 51 -3.06 2.35 9.34
CA MET A 51 -4.08 3.21 8.72
C MET A 51 -5.27 3.45 9.66
N LEU A 52 -5.73 2.40 10.35
CA LEU A 52 -6.82 2.50 11.32
C LEU A 52 -6.45 3.38 12.52
N LEU A 53 -5.22 3.29 13.01
CA LEU A 53 -4.76 4.09 14.15
C LEU A 53 -4.59 5.56 13.77
N ILE A 54 -3.92 5.86 12.66
CA ILE A 54 -3.72 7.24 12.23
C ILE A 54 -5.04 7.91 11.80
N SER A 55 -6.00 7.14 11.25
CA SER A 55 -7.31 7.67 10.88
C SER A 55 -8.16 8.13 12.08
N ARG A 56 -7.72 7.85 13.32
CA ARG A 56 -8.33 8.39 14.54
C ARG A 56 -7.74 9.74 14.98
N MET A 57 -6.67 10.20 14.35
CA MET A 57 -6.09 11.52 14.62
C MET A 57 -6.88 12.61 13.88
N LYS A 58 -7.24 13.69 14.59
CA LYS A 58 -8.07 14.78 14.04
C LYS A 58 -7.47 15.42 12.79
N ASP A 59 -6.16 15.62 12.76
CA ASP A 59 -5.47 16.25 11.63
C ASP A 59 -5.49 15.35 10.38
N ILE A 60 -5.34 14.04 10.57
CA ILE A 60 -5.41 13.04 9.49
C ILE A 60 -6.84 12.90 8.99
N GLN A 61 -7.84 12.90 9.88
CA GLN A 61 -9.25 12.91 9.49
C GLN A 61 -9.58 14.12 8.61
N ARG A 62 -9.14 15.32 9.01
CA ARG A 62 -9.32 16.53 8.21
C ARG A 62 -8.65 16.40 6.83
N THR A 63 -7.44 15.85 6.77
CA THR A 63 -6.73 15.61 5.51
C THR A 63 -7.52 14.64 4.61
N PHE A 64 -8.04 13.54 5.17
CA PHE A 64 -8.88 12.59 4.44
C PHE A 64 -10.23 13.18 3.99
N MET A 65 -10.80 14.13 4.74
CA MET A 65 -11.99 14.87 4.31
C MET A 65 -11.70 15.74 3.09
N TYR A 66 -10.59 16.50 3.09
CA TYR A 66 -10.21 17.32 1.95
C TYR A 66 -9.91 16.48 0.70
N HIS A 67 -9.17 15.38 0.88
CA HIS A 67 -8.91 14.46 -0.22
C HIS A 67 -10.19 13.78 -0.74
N GLY A 68 -11.12 13.43 0.15
CA GLY A 68 -12.44 12.93 -0.25
C GLY A 68 -13.26 13.96 -1.03
N ALA A 69 -13.15 15.25 -0.68
CA ALA A 69 -13.79 16.33 -1.43
C ALA A 69 -13.15 16.52 -2.82
N GLU A 70 -11.83 16.42 -2.92
CA GLU A 70 -11.10 16.44 -4.20
C GLU A 70 -11.63 15.34 -5.15
N HIS A 71 -11.74 14.10 -4.67
CA HIS A 71 -12.28 13.00 -5.48
C HIS A 71 -13.71 13.22 -5.91
N LYS A 72 -14.54 13.81 -5.05
CA LYS A 72 -15.92 14.16 -5.40
C LYS A 72 -15.97 15.18 -6.53
N CYS A 73 -15.11 16.20 -6.48
CA CYS A 73 -14.99 17.19 -7.54
C CYS A 73 -14.52 16.55 -8.86
N ILE A 74 -13.49 15.71 -8.81
CA ILE A 74 -12.97 15.01 -9.99
C ILE A 74 -14.05 14.12 -10.59
N ASN A 75 -14.70 13.27 -9.78
CA ASN A 75 -15.77 12.40 -10.25
C ASN A 75 -16.95 13.18 -10.86
N CYS A 76 -17.32 14.32 -10.29
CA CYS A 76 -18.37 15.18 -10.84
C CYS A 76 -18.02 15.63 -12.27
N VAL A 77 -16.78 16.09 -12.48
CA VAL A 77 -16.29 16.54 -13.78
C VAL A 77 -16.15 15.37 -14.76
N GLU A 78 -15.62 14.22 -14.32
CA GLU A 78 -15.46 13.03 -15.16
C GLU A 78 -16.80 12.42 -15.59
N HIS A 79 -17.86 12.57 -14.79
CA HIS A 79 -19.22 12.23 -15.19
C HIS A 79 -19.91 13.29 -16.07
N GLY A 80 -19.21 14.37 -16.43
CA GLY A 80 -19.74 15.45 -17.28
C GLY A 80 -20.80 16.32 -16.60
N LEU A 81 -20.91 16.28 -15.27
CA LEU A 81 -21.85 17.12 -14.53
C LEU A 81 -21.27 18.52 -14.29
N PRO A 82 -22.11 19.58 -14.30
CA PRO A 82 -21.68 20.91 -13.89
C PRO A 82 -21.12 20.91 -12.47
N LEU A 83 -20.02 21.63 -12.24
CA LEU A 83 -19.34 21.70 -10.95
C LEU A 83 -20.13 22.58 -9.96
N THR A 84 -21.25 22.07 -9.45
CA THR A 84 -22.06 22.68 -8.39
C THR A 84 -21.93 21.90 -7.10
N VAL A 85 -22.24 22.54 -5.97
CA VAL A 85 -22.15 21.91 -4.65
C VAL A 85 -23.04 20.66 -4.58
N GLU A 86 -24.22 20.70 -5.18
CA GLU A 86 -25.19 19.61 -5.20
C GLU A 86 -24.62 18.39 -5.93
N ASN A 87 -24.06 18.58 -7.13
CA ASN A 87 -23.49 17.51 -7.94
C ASN A 87 -22.21 16.92 -7.31
N VAL A 88 -21.37 17.77 -6.71
CA VAL A 88 -20.17 17.34 -5.99
C VAL A 88 -20.56 16.52 -4.75
N MET A 89 -21.56 16.96 -3.97
CA MET A 89 -22.03 16.20 -2.81
C MET A 89 -22.58 14.82 -3.18
N ALA A 90 -23.31 14.73 -4.31
CA ALA A 90 -23.85 13.48 -4.85
C ALA A 90 -22.78 12.54 -5.44
N SER A 91 -21.61 13.07 -5.81
CA SER A 91 -20.52 12.28 -6.39
C SER A 91 -19.82 11.38 -5.35
N SER A 92 -19.25 10.27 -5.82
CA SER A 92 -18.51 9.33 -4.97
C SER A 92 -17.20 9.95 -4.48
N ARG A 93 -16.76 9.56 -3.28
CA ARG A 93 -15.41 9.87 -2.77
C ARG A 93 -14.34 8.88 -3.25
N GLN A 94 -14.75 7.77 -3.86
CA GLN A 94 -13.83 6.75 -4.35
C GLN A 94 -13.42 7.08 -5.78
N HIS A 95 -12.12 7.01 -6.05
CA HIS A 95 -11.55 7.29 -7.36
C HIS A 95 -10.52 6.22 -7.70
N LYS A 96 -10.57 5.69 -8.94
CA LYS A 96 -9.69 4.58 -9.38
C LYS A 96 -8.20 4.95 -9.30
N ARG A 97 -7.87 6.23 -9.46
CA ARG A 97 -6.49 6.76 -9.43
C ARG A 97 -6.03 7.27 -8.05
N CYS A 98 -6.72 6.89 -6.97
CA CYS A 98 -6.40 7.35 -5.62
C CYS A 98 -5.06 6.79 -5.12
N GLY A 99 -4.30 7.60 -4.38
CA GLY A 99 -3.06 7.20 -3.72
C GLY A 99 -3.25 6.09 -2.66
N THR A 100 -4.42 5.98 -2.02
CA THR A 100 -4.70 4.84 -1.12
C THR A 100 -4.81 3.53 -1.89
N SER A 101 -5.48 3.53 -3.04
CA SER A 101 -5.53 2.39 -3.96
C SER A 101 -4.12 2.03 -4.45
N PHE A 102 -3.29 3.03 -4.74
CA PHE A 102 -1.89 2.81 -5.12
C PHE A 102 -1.08 2.12 -4.02
N LEU A 103 -1.18 2.58 -2.76
CA LEU A 103 -0.45 1.96 -1.64
C LEU A 103 -0.88 0.51 -1.40
N PHE A 104 -2.18 0.21 -1.51
CA PHE A 104 -2.67 -1.17 -1.44
C PHE A 104 -2.12 -2.03 -2.58
N LEU A 105 -2.10 -1.49 -3.79
CA LEU A 105 -1.61 -2.20 -4.97
C LEU A 105 -0.10 -2.46 -4.87
N VAL A 106 0.69 -1.46 -4.45
CA VAL A 106 2.13 -1.61 -4.15
C VAL A 106 2.37 -2.72 -3.14
N MET A 107 1.56 -2.83 -2.10
CA MET A 107 1.69 -3.89 -1.10
C MET A 107 1.40 -5.28 -1.68
N ILE A 108 0.34 -5.42 -2.47
CA ILE A 108 -0.03 -6.69 -3.12
C ILE A 108 1.05 -7.11 -4.12
N VAL A 109 1.46 -6.21 -5.02
CA VAL A 109 2.52 -6.46 -6.01
C VAL A 109 3.84 -6.78 -5.31
N SER A 110 4.15 -6.08 -4.22
CA SER A 110 5.31 -6.37 -3.37
C SER A 110 5.27 -7.81 -2.88
N ILE A 111 4.16 -8.26 -2.27
CA ILE A 111 4.01 -9.64 -1.79
C ILE A 111 4.32 -10.64 -2.93
N PHE A 112 3.70 -10.48 -4.10
CA PHE A 112 3.91 -11.38 -5.24
C PHE A 112 5.36 -11.39 -5.75
N LEU A 113 5.96 -10.22 -5.97
CA LEU A 113 7.34 -10.13 -6.47
C LEU A 113 8.36 -10.63 -5.43
N HIS A 114 8.06 -10.47 -4.14
CA HIS A 114 8.93 -10.94 -3.07
C HIS A 114 8.98 -12.48 -2.97
N PHE A 115 7.97 -13.20 -3.49
CA PHE A 115 8.01 -14.67 -3.56
C PHE A 115 9.17 -15.19 -4.43
N ILE A 116 9.64 -14.43 -5.41
CA ILE A 116 10.79 -14.81 -6.26
C ILE A 116 12.07 -14.98 -5.41
N PHE A 117 12.17 -14.26 -4.30
CA PHE A 117 13.34 -14.30 -3.41
C PHE A 117 13.29 -15.43 -2.36
N VAL A 118 12.28 -16.31 -2.38
CA VAL A 118 12.19 -17.47 -1.48
C VAL A 118 13.37 -18.42 -1.67
N LEU A 119 13.87 -18.54 -2.90
CA LEU A 119 14.95 -19.46 -3.27
C LEU A 119 16.36 -18.88 -3.05
N VAL A 120 16.49 -17.58 -2.75
CA VAL A 120 17.80 -16.94 -2.60
C VAL A 120 18.40 -17.25 -1.23
N PRO A 121 19.55 -17.93 -1.15
CA PRO A 121 20.21 -18.22 0.11
C PRO A 121 20.85 -16.95 0.69
N GLY A 122 20.77 -16.79 2.00
CA GLY A 122 21.44 -15.70 2.72
C GLY A 122 20.53 -14.53 3.11
N TYR A 123 20.64 -14.09 4.36
CA TYR A 123 19.83 -13.01 4.93
C TYR A 123 20.05 -11.68 4.21
N TRP A 124 21.30 -11.26 4.07
CA TRP A 124 21.66 -9.98 3.47
C TRP A 124 21.31 -9.91 1.99
N ALA A 125 21.54 -10.99 1.23
CA ALA A 125 21.18 -11.07 -0.18
C ALA A 125 19.66 -10.88 -0.38
N ARG A 126 18.83 -11.50 0.47
CA ARG A 126 17.37 -11.31 0.44
C ARG A 126 16.98 -9.89 0.82
N LEU A 127 17.58 -9.30 1.87
CA LEU A 127 17.25 -7.94 2.30
C LEU A 127 17.59 -6.89 1.23
N PHE A 128 18.80 -6.93 0.68
CA PHE A 128 19.22 -5.99 -0.37
C PHE A 128 18.47 -6.20 -1.67
N GLY A 129 18.20 -7.45 -2.06
CA GLY A 129 17.40 -7.77 -3.25
C GLY A 129 15.98 -7.19 -3.15
N ARG A 130 15.36 -7.27 -1.98
CA ARG A 130 14.04 -6.68 -1.71
C ARG A 130 14.06 -5.15 -1.73
N LEU A 131 15.10 -4.53 -1.16
CA LEU A 131 15.26 -3.07 -1.19
C LEU A 131 15.44 -2.55 -2.62
N LEU A 132 16.26 -3.24 -3.42
CA LEU A 132 16.49 -2.88 -4.83
C LEU A 132 15.26 -3.12 -5.71
N MET A 133 14.32 -3.98 -5.27
CA MET A 133 13.04 -4.22 -5.94
C MET A 133 12.00 -3.13 -5.72
N VAL A 134 12.21 -2.18 -4.79
CA VAL A 134 11.24 -1.11 -4.51
C VAL A 134 10.86 -0.30 -5.76
N PRO A 135 11.80 0.15 -6.62
CA PRO A 135 11.47 0.84 -7.86
C PRO A 135 10.67 -0.03 -8.84
N VAL A 136 10.97 -1.33 -8.90
CA VAL A 136 10.27 -2.28 -9.79
C VAL A 136 8.83 -2.46 -9.32
N VAL A 137 8.62 -2.69 -8.02
CA VAL A 137 7.28 -2.79 -7.42
C VAL A 137 6.49 -1.51 -7.69
N ALA A 138 7.09 -0.35 -7.47
CA ALA A 138 6.46 0.95 -7.69
C ALA A 138 6.09 1.16 -9.17
N GLY A 139 7.00 0.82 -10.10
CA GLY A 139 6.75 0.93 -11.53
C GLY A 139 5.62 0.02 -12.02
N VAL A 140 5.64 -1.26 -11.65
CA VAL A 140 4.55 -2.20 -11.98
C VAL A 140 3.23 -1.70 -11.40
N SER A 141 3.26 -1.20 -10.17
CA SER A 141 2.06 -0.71 -9.50
C SER A 141 1.51 0.56 -10.15
N PHE A 142 2.38 1.43 -10.64
CA PHE A 142 2.02 2.64 -11.36
C PHE A 142 1.33 2.33 -12.70
N GLU A 143 1.86 1.36 -13.45
CA GLU A 143 1.23 0.93 -14.71
C GLU A 143 -0.13 0.29 -14.45
N MET A 144 -0.26 -0.53 -13.40
CA MET A 144 -1.53 -1.16 -13.04
C MET A 144 -2.60 -0.13 -12.64
N ILE A 145 -2.25 0.89 -11.83
CA ILE A 145 -3.23 1.93 -11.45
C ILE A 145 -3.60 2.83 -12.64
N GLN A 146 -2.65 3.10 -13.55
CA GLN A 146 -2.96 3.83 -14.79
C GLN A 146 -3.86 3.02 -15.72
N TRP A 147 -3.65 1.72 -15.81
CA TRP A 147 -4.54 0.83 -16.56
C TRP A 147 -5.95 0.80 -15.95
N ALA A 148 -6.05 0.68 -14.62
CA ALA A 148 -7.33 0.74 -13.91
C ALA A 148 -8.06 2.08 -14.14
N GLY A 149 -7.32 3.19 -14.16
CA GLY A 149 -7.85 4.52 -14.43
C GLY A 149 -8.30 4.77 -15.87
N ARG A 150 -7.88 3.94 -16.84
CA ARG A 150 -8.22 4.05 -18.27
C ARG A 150 -9.32 3.08 -18.71
N THR A 151 -9.73 2.16 -17.84
CA THR A 151 -10.61 1.04 -18.21
C THR A 151 -11.85 1.00 -17.30
N ASP A 152 -13.03 0.81 -17.87
CA ASP A 152 -14.30 0.60 -17.15
C ASP A 152 -14.66 -0.89 -16.99
N SER A 153 -13.66 -1.76 -17.08
CA SER A 153 -13.79 -3.19 -16.84
C SER A 153 -14.16 -3.46 -15.38
N LYS A 154 -14.97 -4.49 -15.11
CA LYS A 154 -15.27 -4.95 -13.73
C LYS A 154 -14.02 -5.44 -12.96
N LEU A 155 -12.91 -5.66 -13.66
CA LEU A 155 -11.61 -6.05 -13.10
C LEU A 155 -10.69 -4.84 -12.81
N ALA A 156 -11.09 -3.64 -13.23
CA ALA A 156 -10.36 -2.37 -13.07
C ALA A 156 -11.04 -1.48 -12.04
#